data_AF-A0A2T3QKX6-F1
#
_entry.id   AF-A0A2T3QKX6-F1
#
_cell.length_a   1.000
_cell.length_b   1.000
_cell.length_c   1.000
_cell.angle_alpha   90.00
_cell.angle_beta   90.00
_cell.angle_gamma   90.00
#
_symmetry.space_group_name_H-M   'P 1'
#
loop_
_entity.id
_entity.type
_entity.pdbx_description
1 polymer ?
#
loop_
_entity_poly.entity_id
_entity_poly.type
_entity_poly.pdbx_seq_one_letter_code
_entity_poly.pdbx_strand_id
1 'polypeptide(L)' 'MTQTHELTQQEKDAIEELAINRVNYMNSDQVLVEAIDQKVHNMEEHLKAYFHERFQFHHTKAQQN' A
#
# COMPACT_ATOMS: atom_id res chain seq x y z
N MET A 1 -12.92 -28.55 -21.36
CA MET A 1 -11.54 -28.29 -21.80
C MET A 1 -11.41 -26.79 -21.97
N THR A 2 -10.62 -26.11 -21.15
CA THR A 2 -10.35 -24.68 -21.35
C THR A 2 -9.43 -24.56 -22.55
N GLN A 3 -9.92 -23.94 -23.63
CA GLN A 3 -9.06 -23.52 -24.74
C GLN A 3 -8.03 -22.54 -24.19
N THR A 4 -6.76 -22.95 -24.12
CA THR A 4 -5.64 -22.03 -23.94
C THR A 4 -5.41 -21.33 -25.27
N HIS A 5 -5.93 -20.11 -25.39
CA HIS A 5 -5.58 -19.21 -26.48
C HIS A 5 -4.18 -18.66 -26.20
N GLU A 6 -3.27 -18.74 -27.18
CA GLU A 6 -1.97 -18.11 -27.05
C GLU A 6 -2.14 -16.58 -27.08
N LEU A 7 -1.55 -15.91 -26.08
CA LEU A 7 -1.61 -14.44 -26.01
C LEU A 7 -0.81 -13.83 -27.17
N THR A 8 -1.39 -12.82 -27.80
CA THR A 8 -0.67 -11.94 -28.73
C THR A 8 0.45 -11.18 -28.00
N GLN A 9 1.43 -10.66 -28.73
CA GLN A 9 2.51 -9.90 -28.11
C GLN A 9 1.99 -8.66 -27.38
N GLN A 10 0.99 -7.97 -27.94
CA GLN A 10 0.40 -6.78 -27.34
C GLN A 10 -0.32 -7.10 -26.01
N GLU A 11 -0.98 -8.26 -25.92
CA GLU A 11 -1.59 -8.71 -24.66
C GLU A 11 -0.55 -9.10 -23.61
N LYS A 12 0.57 -9.71 -24.03
CA LYS A 12 1.69 -10.02 -23.12
C LYS A 12 2.28 -8.74 -22.55
N ASP A 13 2.56 -7.75 -23.39
CA ASP A 13 3.15 -6.48 -22.98
C ASP A 13 2.23 -5.73 -22.00
N ALA A 14 0.91 -5.74 -22.24
CA ALA A 14 -0.07 -5.11 -21.35
C ALA A 14 -0.13 -5.79 -19.97
N ILE A 15 -0.08 -7.14 -19.92
CA ILE A 15 -0.07 -7.87 -18.65
C ILE A 15 1.26 -7.69 -17.90
N GLU A 16 2.39 -7.63 -18.61
CA GLU A 16 3.71 -7.33 -18.04
C GLU A 16 3.71 -5.97 -17.35
N GLU A 17 3.19 -4.93 -18.02
CA GLU A 17 3.06 -3.58 -17.45
C GLU A 17 2.18 -3.57 -16.19
N LEU A 18 1.05 -4.27 -16.21
CA LEU A 18 0.17 -4.39 -15.04
C LEU A 18 0.87 -5.11 -13.88
N ALA A 19 1.65 -6.16 -14.16
CA ALA A 19 2.41 -6.88 -13.15
C ALA A 19 3.51 -6.01 -12.54
N ILE A 20 4.27 -5.28 -13.36
CA ILE A 20 5.29 -4.32 -12.92
C ILE A 20 4.65 -3.23 -12.05
N ASN A 21 3.56 -2.63 -12.52
CA ASN A 21 2.83 -1.62 -11.77
C ASN A 21 2.33 -2.17 -10.44
N ARG A 22 1.82 -3.40 -10.41
CA ARG A 22 1.38 -4.06 -9.17
C ARG A 22 2.53 -4.22 -8.17
N VAL A 23 3.69 -4.70 -8.63
CA VAL A 23 4.88 -4.82 -7.78
C VAL A 23 5.34 -3.45 -7.25
N ASN A 24 5.33 -2.42 -8.10
CA ASN A 24 5.69 -1.06 -7.70
C ASN A 24 4.74 -0.50 -6.63
N TYR A 25 3.43 -0.68 -6.79
CA TYR A 25 2.45 -0.25 -5.78
C TYR A 25 2.51 -1.07 -4.49
N MET A 26 2.85 -2.36 -4.55
CA MET A 26 3.09 -3.17 -3.35
C MET A 26 4.25 -2.64 -2.50
N ASN A 27 5.22 -1.98 -3.12
CA ASN A 27 6.37 -1.37 -2.46
C ASN A 27 6.20 0.14 -2.23
N SER A 28 4.99 0.69 -2.44
CA SER A 28 4.74 2.11 -2.28
C SER A 28 4.45 2.45 -0.81
N ASP A 29 5.22 3.41 -0.27
CA ASP A 29 4.96 3.98 1.05
C ASP A 29 3.54 4.54 1.17
N GLN A 30 2.96 5.04 0.06
CA GLN A 30 1.59 5.55 0.07
C GLN A 30 0.56 4.44 0.32
N VAL A 31 0.71 3.28 -0.32
CA VAL A 31 -0.18 2.13 -0.09
C VAL A 31 -0.05 1.62 1.35
N LEU A 32 1.17 1.66 1.91
CA LEU A 32 1.39 1.32 3.31
C LEU A 32 0.72 2.31 4.27
N VAL A 33 0.86 3.62 4.02
CA VAL A 33 0.21 4.67 4.81
C VAL A 33 -1.32 4.50 4.79
N GLU A 34 -1.91 4.33 3.61
CA GLU A 34 -3.36 4.13 3.47
C GLU A 34 -3.85 2.87 4.22
N ALA A 35 -3.08 1.78 4.18
CA ALA A 35 -3.40 0.55 4.91
C ALA A 35 -3.27 0.73 6.43
N ILE A 36 -2.30 1.51 6.91
CA ILE A 36 -2.17 1.85 8.33
C ILE A 36 -3.35 2.71 8.79
N ASP A 37 -3.72 3.73 8.01
CA ASP A 37 -4.84 4.61 8.33
C ASP A 37 -6.16 3.83 8.40
N GLN A 38 -6.41 2.91 7.47
CA GLN A 38 -7.59 2.02 7.53
C GLN A 38 -7.59 1.13 8.78
N LYS A 39 -6.43 0.58 9.17
CA LYS A 39 -6.33 -0.23 10.39
C LYS A 39 -6.65 0.61 11.63
N VAL A 40 -6.06 1.80 11.74
CA VAL A 40 -6.31 2.73 12.86
C VAL A 40 -7.78 3.15 12.87
N HIS A 41 -8.38 3.43 11.72
CA HIS A 41 -9.80 3.78 11.62
C HIS A 41 -10.73 2.70 12.19
N ASN A 42 -10.35 1.41 12.09
CA ASN A 42 -11.14 0.30 12.62
C ASN A 42 -10.87 -0.02 14.10
N MET A 43 -9.95 0.69 14.77
CA MET A 43 -9.64 0.47 16.19
C MET A 43 -10.65 1.17 17.13
N GLU A 44 -10.64 0.72 18.39
CA GLU A 44 -11.33 1.40 19.50
C GLU A 44 -10.74 2.81 19.72
N GLU A 45 -11.57 3.73 20.22
CA GLU A 45 -11.21 5.16 20.32
C GLU A 45 -9.95 5.42 21.14
N HIS A 46 -9.77 4.68 22.24
CA HIS A 46 -8.59 4.84 23.10
C HIS A 46 -7.29 4.43 22.39
N LEU A 47 -7.35 3.43 21.50
CA LEU A 47 -6.21 3.00 20.69
C LEU A 47 -5.91 4.01 19.58
N LYS A 48 -6.94 4.60 18.95
CA LYS A 48 -6.79 5.68 17.98
C LYS A 48 -6.11 6.91 18.58
N ALA A 49 -6.56 7.30 19.78
CA ALA A 49 -5.99 8.43 20.51
C ALA A 49 -4.51 8.18 20.84
N TYR A 50 -4.19 6.99 21.34
CA TYR A 50 -2.81 6.62 21.63
C TYR A 50 -1.93 6.58 20.36
N PHE A 51 -2.43 6.04 19.26
CA PHE A 51 -1.72 6.06 17.98
C PHE A 51 -1.36 7.50 17.55
N HIS A 52 -2.31 8.44 17.62
CA HIS A 52 -2.06 9.84 17.25
C HIS A 52 -1.02 10.50 18.16
N GLU A 53 -1.07 10.26 19.47
CA GLU A 53 -0.06 10.76 20.41
C GLU A 53 1.35 10.26 20.02
N ARG A 54 1.48 8.96 19.77
CA ARG A 54 2.77 8.35 19.40
C ARG A 54 3.26 8.81 18.04
N PHE A 55 2.37 8.94 17.05
CA PHE A 55 2.71 9.47 15.73
C PHE A 55 3.33 10.87 15.83
N GLN A 56 2.66 11.79 16.55
CA GLN A 56 3.16 13.17 16.74
C GLN A 56 4.51 13.23 17.45
N PHE A 57 4.68 12.40 18.50
CA PHE A 57 5.95 12.29 19.22
C PHE A 57 7.10 11.86 18.30
N HIS A 58 6.89 10.80 17.51
CA HIS A 58 7.93 10.28 16.61
C HIS A 58 8.20 11.20 15.42
N HIS A 59 7.16 11.83 14.86
CA HIS A 59 7.30 12.82 13.78
C HIS A 59 8.14 14.03 14.22
N THR A 60 7.83 14.59 15.39
CA THR A 60 8.59 15.72 15.95
C THR A 60 10.06 15.36 16.17
N LYS A 61 10.35 14.16 16.69
CA LYS A 61 11.73 13.68 16.86
C LYS A 61 12.49 13.52 15.54
N ALA A 62 11.83 13.04 14.49
CA ALA A 62 12.43 12.86 13.18
C ALA A 62 12.82 14.20 12.53
N GLN A 63 12.11 15.28 12.84
CA GLN A 63 12.39 16.63 12.33
C GLN A 63 13.50 17.38 13.08
N GLN A 64 13.92 16.88 14.25
CA GLN A 64 14.94 17.51 15.09
C GLN A 64 16.36 16.95 14.88
N ASN A 65 16.50 15.96 13.99
CA ASN A 65 17.77 15.38 13.54
C ASN A 65 18.09 15.84 12.12
#